data_AF-A0A0D0D0D1-F1
#
_entry.id   AF-A0A0D0D0D1-F1
#
_cell.length_a   1.000
_cell.length_b   1.000
_cell.length_c   1.000
_cell.angle_alpha   90.00
_cell.angle_beta   90.00
_cell.angle_gamma   90.00
#
_symmetry.space_group_name_H-M   'P 1'
#
loop_
_entity.id
_entity.type
_entity.pdbx_description
1 polymer ?
#
loop_
_entity_poly.entity_id
_entity_poly.type
_entity_poly.pdbx_seq_one_letter_code
_entity_poly.pdbx_strand_id
1 'polypeptide(L)'
;KPSARWTLDEETTFIDFLLSQFSASSDGNPRKATFNEAATLLKKEFPEALDAKKTSDVCRSKWMVLKAAYHAVVDIRNMSGFTWSDDQRAGVTLKHSDIWE
;
A
#
# COMPACT_ATOMS: atom_id res chain seq x y z
N LYS A 1 -21.32 4.50 3.03
CA LYS A 1 -20.96 4.60 1.60
C LYS A 1 -20.12 3.37 1.28
N PRO A 2 -20.52 2.49 0.34
CA PRO A 2 -19.73 1.29 0.05
C PRO A 2 -18.35 1.71 -0.48
N SER A 3 -17.30 1.06 0.04
CA SER A 3 -15.93 1.25 -0.44
C SER A 3 -15.84 0.77 -1.88
N ALA A 4 -15.22 1.57 -2.76
CA ALA A 4 -14.95 1.12 -4.12
C ALA A 4 -14.14 -0.17 -4.08
N ARG A 5 -14.58 -1.21 -4.80
CA ARG A 5 -13.85 -2.45 -4.92
C ARG A 5 -12.66 -2.23 -5.84
N TRP A 6 -11.49 -2.69 -5.40
CA TRP A 6 -10.26 -2.67 -6.19
C TRP A 6 -9.93 -4.10 -6.59
N THR A 7 -9.74 -4.33 -7.88
CA THR A 7 -9.13 -5.57 -8.37
C THR A 7 -7.62 -5.51 -8.20
N LEU A 8 -6.95 -6.66 -8.29
CA LEU A 8 -5.50 -6.73 -8.23
C LEU A 8 -4.87 -5.90 -9.36
N ASP A 9 -5.37 -6.04 -10.59
CA ASP A 9 -4.84 -5.32 -11.75
C ASP A 9 -5.00 -3.79 -11.61
N GLU A 10 -6.12 -3.33 -11.06
CA GLU A 10 -6.35 -1.90 -10.78
C GLU A 10 -5.39 -1.37 -9.72
N GLU A 11 -5.16 -2.16 -8.67
CA GLU A 11 -4.27 -1.81 -7.57
C GLU A 11 -2.81 -1.78 -8.03
N THR A 12 -2.37 -2.77 -8.80
CA THR A 12 -1.04 -2.81 -9.42
C THR A 12 -0.82 -1.62 -10.35
N THR A 13 -1.75 -1.36 -11.27
CA THR A 13 -1.68 -0.20 -12.19
C THR A 13 -1.60 1.12 -11.44
N PHE A 14 -2.36 1.24 -10.34
CA PHE A 14 -2.35 2.44 -9.51
C PHE A 14 -1.00 2.63 -8.79
N ILE A 15 -0.45 1.56 -8.20
CA ILE A 15 0.84 1.61 -7.50
C ILE A 15 1.98 1.91 -8.48
N ASP A 16 2.01 1.24 -9.63
CA ASP A 16 3.02 1.46 -10.67
C ASP A 16 3.00 2.90 -11.17
N PHE A 17 1.81 3.46 -11.39
CA PHE A 17 1.65 4.87 -11.72
C PHE A 17 2.21 5.77 -10.62
N LEU A 18 1.86 5.55 -9.34
CA LEU A 18 2.38 6.36 -8.24
C LEU A 18 3.92 6.29 -8.16
N LEU A 19 4.51 5.11 -8.30
CA LEU A 19 5.97 4.92 -8.30
C LEU A 19 6.63 5.71 -9.43
N SER A 20 6.04 5.70 -10.64
CA SER A 20 6.52 6.50 -11.77
C SER A 20 6.50 8.01 -11.53
N GLN A 21 5.59 8.49 -10.67
CA GLN A 21 5.47 9.91 -10.33
C GLN A 21 6.41 10.29 -9.17
N PHE A 22 6.73 9.34 -8.28
CA PHE A 22 7.65 9.55 -7.17
C PHE A 22 9.11 9.61 -7.59
N SER A 23 9.52 8.88 -8.63
CA SER A 23 10.86 9.06 -9.20
C SER A 23 11.12 10.51 -9.66
N ALA A 24 10.05 11.30 -9.88
CA ALA A 24 10.10 12.71 -10.22
C ALA A 24 9.86 13.68 -9.03
N SER A 25 9.61 13.20 -7.80
CA SER A 25 9.20 14.04 -6.66
C SER A 25 10.00 13.78 -5.38
N SER A 26 10.63 14.84 -4.84
CA SER A 26 11.48 14.82 -3.64
C SER A 26 10.72 14.69 -2.30
N ASP A 27 9.40 14.91 -2.28
CA ASP A 27 8.65 15.21 -1.03
C ASP A 27 7.90 14.01 -0.42
N GLY A 28 8.09 12.80 -0.97
CA GLY A 28 7.59 11.54 -0.40
C GLY A 28 6.06 11.36 -0.33
N ASN A 29 5.24 12.35 -0.69
CA ASN A 29 3.79 12.25 -0.79
C ASN A 29 3.27 12.65 -2.20
N PRO A 30 2.26 11.95 -2.76
CA PRO A 30 1.69 12.35 -4.04
C PRO A 30 0.95 13.67 -3.92
N ARG A 31 1.10 14.54 -4.93
CA ARG A 31 0.33 15.79 -5.00
C ARG A 31 -1.13 15.49 -5.33
N LYS A 32 -2.02 16.45 -5.06
CA LYS A 32 -3.44 16.33 -5.45
C LYS A 32 -3.61 16.08 -6.96
N ALA A 33 -2.77 16.71 -7.79
CA ALA A 33 -2.75 16.50 -9.24
C ALA A 33 -2.49 15.03 -9.61
N THR A 34 -1.56 14.37 -8.91
CA THR A 34 -1.24 12.95 -9.12
C THR A 34 -2.45 12.05 -8.94
N PHE A 35 -3.33 12.31 -7.96
CA PHE A 35 -4.55 11.52 -7.78
C PHE A 35 -5.61 11.77 -8.86
N ASN A 36 -5.65 12.97 -9.44
CA ASN A 36 -6.53 13.26 -10.59
C ASN A 36 -6.06 12.52 -11.85
N GLU A 37 -4.75 12.50 -12.08
CA GLU A 37 -4.13 11.78 -13.19
C GLU A 37 -4.32 10.27 -13.03
N ALA A 38 -4.10 9.74 -11.83
CA ALA A 38 -4.35 8.33 -11.52
C ALA A 38 -5.81 7.93 -11.76
N ALA A 39 -6.78 8.77 -11.34
CA ALA A 39 -8.19 8.52 -11.59
C ALA A 39 -8.52 8.52 -13.09
N THR A 40 -7.84 9.36 -13.88
CA THR A 40 -8.00 9.42 -15.34
C THR A 40 -7.40 8.18 -16.01
N LEU A 41 -6.22 7.75 -15.58
CA LEU A 41 -5.57 6.53 -16.03
C LEU A 41 -6.44 5.30 -15.74
N LEU A 42 -6.90 5.14 -14.50
CA LEU A 42 -7.75 4.00 -14.11
C LEU A 42 -9.05 3.97 -14.90
N LYS A 43 -9.66 5.12 -15.20
CA LYS A 43 -10.85 5.18 -16.04
C LYS A 43 -10.56 4.77 -17.49
N LYS A 44 -9.36 5.06 -18.00
CA LYS A 44 -8.94 4.74 -19.37
C LYS A 44 -8.62 3.25 -19.54
N GLU A 45 -7.84 2.69 -18.60
CA GLU A 45 -7.40 1.29 -18.65
C GLU A 45 -8.51 0.32 -18.20
N PHE A 46 -9.38 0.75 -17.29
CA PHE A 46 -10.48 -0.06 -16.74
C PHE A 46 -11.84 0.64 -16.93
N PRO A 47 -12.31 0.82 -18.19
CA PRO A 47 -13.57 1.52 -18.46
C PRO A 47 -14.80 0.75 -17.96
N GLU A 48 -14.71 -0.58 -17.87
CA GLU A 48 -15.77 -1.47 -17.40
C GLU A 48 -15.66 -1.82 -15.90
N ALA A 49 -14.93 -1.03 -15.12
CA ALA A 49 -14.81 -1.26 -13.68
C ALA A 49 -16.21 -1.47 -13.06
N LEU A 50 -16.44 -2.68 -12.53
CA LEU A 50 -17.75 -3.22 -12.15
C LEU A 50 -18.48 -2.44 -11.04
N ASP A 51 -17.81 -1.46 -10.42
CA ASP A 51 -18.21 -0.81 -9.18
C ASP A 51 -18.05 0.73 -9.26
N ALA A 52 -18.27 1.41 -8.12
CA ALA A 52 -18.15 2.85 -7.99
C ALA A 52 -16.86 3.42 -8.61
N LYS A 53 -17.03 4.50 -9.39
CA LYS A 53 -15.94 5.21 -10.10
C LYS A 53 -14.78 5.54 -9.15
N LYS A 54 -13.56 5.15 -9.53
CA LYS A 54 -12.32 5.56 -8.86
C LYS A 54 -12.06 7.05 -9.11
N THR A 55 -12.66 7.90 -8.27
CA THR A 55 -12.38 9.35 -8.27
C THR A 55 -11.04 9.63 -7.60
N SER A 56 -10.54 10.86 -7.77
CA SER A 56 -9.34 11.34 -7.09
C SER A 56 -9.38 11.12 -5.57
N ASP A 57 -10.54 11.36 -4.93
CA ASP A 57 -10.71 11.12 -3.49
C ASP A 57 -10.62 9.63 -3.13
N VAL A 58 -11.17 8.75 -3.98
CA VAL A 58 -11.08 7.28 -3.79
C VAL A 58 -9.62 6.82 -3.93
N CYS A 59 -8.89 7.34 -4.91
CA CYS A 59 -7.45 7.06 -5.08
C CYS A 59 -6.65 7.55 -3.86
N ARG A 60 -6.95 8.75 -3.35
CA ARG A 60 -6.30 9.28 -2.14
C ARG A 60 -6.58 8.42 -0.92
N SER A 61 -7.83 8.01 -0.71
CA SER A 61 -8.19 7.11 0.40
C SER A 61 -7.47 5.76 0.28
N LYS A 62 -7.39 5.17 -0.92
CA LYS A 62 -6.66 3.92 -1.16
C LYS A 62 -5.17 4.06 -0.85
N TRP A 63 -4.54 5.16 -1.28
CA TRP A 63 -3.15 5.48 -0.94
C TRP A 63 -2.90 5.54 0.57
N MET A 64 -3.79 6.19 1.34
CA MET A 64 -3.63 6.27 2.80
C MET A 64 -3.66 4.88 3.46
N VAL A 65 -4.53 3.99 2.98
CA VAL A 65 -4.62 2.61 3.46
C VAL A 65 -3.35 1.82 3.09
N LEU A 66 -2.90 1.92 1.85
CA LEU A 66 -1.65 1.29 1.38
C LEU A 66 -0.43 1.74 2.17
N LYS A 67 -0.31 3.05 2.40
CA LYS A 67 0.78 3.63 3.18
C LYS A 67 0.78 3.13 4.63
N ALA A 68 -0.40 3.04 5.25
CA ALA A 68 -0.52 2.49 6.60
C ALA A 68 -0.13 1.01 6.66
N ALA A 69 -0.57 0.20 5.69
CA ALA A 69 -0.19 -1.20 5.59
C ALA A 69 1.33 -1.38 5.39
N TYR A 70 1.94 -0.57 4.52
CA TYR A 70 3.39 -0.57 4.32
C TYR A 70 4.13 -0.24 5.61
N HIS A 71 3.75 0.82 6.33
CA HIS A 71 4.37 1.16 7.60
C HIS A 71 4.22 0.05 8.64
N ALA A 72 3.06 -0.61 8.74
CA ALA A 72 2.89 -1.74 9.64
C ALA A 72 3.86 -2.89 9.33
N VAL A 73 4.09 -3.20 8.04
CA VAL A 73 5.08 -4.21 7.64
C VAL A 73 6.51 -3.78 7.98
N VAL A 74 6.83 -2.51 7.76
CA VAL A 74 8.15 -1.94 8.11
C VAL A 74 8.38 -2.00 9.63
N ASP A 75 7.38 -1.64 10.43
CA ASP A 75 7.45 -1.69 11.89
C ASP A 75 7.64 -3.13 12.38
N ILE A 76 6.92 -4.09 11.80
CA ILE A 76 7.09 -5.53 12.09
C ILE A 76 8.51 -6.00 11.77
N ARG A 77 9.05 -5.59 10.61
CA ARG A 77 10.42 -5.93 10.22
C ARG A 77 11.47 -5.33 11.18
N ASN A 78 11.22 -4.12 11.68
CA ASN A 78 12.13 -3.40 12.55
C ASN A 78 11.99 -3.78 14.03
N MET A 79 10.91 -4.47 14.43
CA MET A 79 10.75 -4.96 15.80
C MET A 79 11.81 -6.01 16.14
N SER A 80 12.65 -5.69 17.14
CA SER A 80 13.65 -6.63 17.65
C SER A 80 12.97 -7.85 18.28
N GLY A 81 13.31 -9.05 17.79
CA GLY A 81 12.74 -10.32 18.26
C GLY A 81 11.86 -11.03 17.23
N PHE A 82 11.58 -10.45 16.07
CA PHE A 82 11.05 -11.18 14.93
C PHE A 82 12.17 -11.41 13.91
N THR A 83 12.47 -12.68 13.60
CA THR A 83 13.40 -13.05 12.53
C THR A 83 12.61 -13.58 11.36
N TRP A 84 12.87 -13.04 10.17
CA TRP A 84 12.37 -13.57 8.90
C TRP A 84 13.57 -14.06 8.08
N SER A 85 13.69 -15.37 7.88
CA SER A 85 14.56 -15.95 6.85
C SER A 85 13.71 -16.83 5.93
N ASP A 86 14.07 -16.90 4.65
CA ASP A 86 13.34 -17.70 3.64
C ASP A 86 13.33 -19.20 4.01
N ASP A 87 14.31 -19.61 4.80
CA ASP A 87 14.53 -20.94 5.35
C ASP A 87 13.80 -21.20 6.69
N GLN A 88 13.59 -20.20 7.55
CA GLN A 88 12.95 -20.37 8.87
C GLN A 88 11.49 -19.88 8.96
N ARG A 89 10.97 -19.17 7.94
CA ARG A 89 9.66 -18.46 8.02
C ARG A 89 9.60 -17.53 9.26
N ALA A 90 8.45 -16.94 9.56
CA ALA A 90 8.32 -16.03 10.71
C ALA A 90 8.63 -16.73 12.04
N GLY A 91 9.69 -16.31 12.72
CA GLY A 91 10.07 -16.76 14.06
C GLY A 91 10.08 -15.62 15.07
N VAL A 92 9.59 -15.88 16.29
CA VAL A 92 9.77 -14.97 17.44
C VAL A 92 10.96 -15.47 18.25
N THR A 93 12.04 -14.68 18.30
CA THR A 93 13.15 -14.91 19.22
C THR A 93 12.73 -14.48 20.62
N LEU A 94 12.44 -15.46 21.48
CA LEU A 94 12.20 -15.26 22.91
C LEU A 94 13.50 -14.75 23.56
N LYS A 95 13.54 -13.46 23.95
CA LYS A 95 14.63 -12.88 24.76
C LYS A 95 14.44 -13.02 26.27
N HIS A 96 13.33 -13.60 26.72
CA HIS A 96 13.01 -13.75 28.14
C HIS A 96 12.49 -15.16 28.42
N SER A 97 13.38 -16.16 28.40
CA SER A 97 13.07 -17.52 28.88
C SER A 97 13.04 -17.63 30.40
N ASP A 98 13.48 -16.61 31.13
CA ASP A 98 13.83 -16.77 32.55
C ASP A 98 12.83 -16.09 33.52
N ILE A 99 11.61 -15.76 33.08
CA ILE A 99 10.61 -15.08 33.94
C ILE A 99 9.74 -16.08 34.73
N TRP A 100 9.84 -17.39 34.49
CA TRP A 100 9.07 -18.40 35.23
C TRP A 100 9.86 -19.68 35.56
N GLU A 101 11.08 -19.51 36.09
CA GLU A 101 11.72 -20.55 36.94
C GLU A 101 11.57 -20.15 38.41
#